data_AF-A0A9W6S4C3-F1
#
_entry.id   AF-A0A9W6S4C3-F1
#
_cell.length_a   1.000
_cell.length_b   1.000
_cell.length_c   1.000
_cell.angle_alpha   90.00
_cell.angle_beta   90.00
_cell.angle_gamma   90.00
#
_symmetry.space_group_name_H-M   'P 1'
#
loop_
_entity.id
_entity.type
_entity.pdbx_description
1 polymer ?
#
loop_
_entity_poly.entity_id
_entity_poly.type
_entity_poly.pdbx_seq_one_letter_code
_entity_poly.pdbx_strand_id
1 'polypeptide(L)'
;MPFAPTEPVGPRQDQSQRRRVSTDQRILAAAGELQRELTYDGLRAAEAKGSKGGRRPAIPADKTADVRTAYLENRSIAALARDHGVSRGATRTAVADLMPDHTATEEDAPAPELPVTLGMPGKVADFLRLIDLEPAERAALDHGVPAVPAQRKARREYETRVGTLVPPGP
;
A
#
# COMPACT_ATOMS: atom_id res chain seq x y z
N MET A 1 81.92 -25.83 -13.73
CA MET A 1 80.65 -26.25 -13.10
C MET A 1 79.66 -25.09 -13.14
N PRO A 2 78.75 -24.99 -14.13
CA PRO A 2 77.72 -23.96 -14.12
C PRO A 2 76.45 -24.47 -13.41
N PHE A 3 75.99 -23.73 -12.40
CA PHE A 3 74.68 -23.92 -11.76
C PHE A 3 73.58 -23.39 -12.69
N ALA A 4 72.62 -24.23 -13.06
CA ALA A 4 71.40 -23.80 -13.73
C ALA A 4 70.42 -23.21 -12.70
N PRO A 5 69.74 -22.08 -12.98
CA PRO A 5 68.67 -21.60 -12.13
C PRO A 5 67.44 -22.49 -12.29
N THR A 6 66.95 -23.04 -11.17
CA THR A 6 65.65 -23.69 -11.07
C THR A 6 64.55 -22.64 -11.24
N GLU A 7 63.79 -22.70 -12.34
CA GLU A 7 62.61 -21.87 -12.50
C GLU A 7 61.53 -22.27 -11.46
N PRO A 8 60.87 -21.30 -10.80
CA PRO A 8 59.79 -21.59 -9.88
C PRO A 8 58.53 -22.03 -10.63
N VAL A 9 58.18 -23.31 -10.49
CA VAL A 9 56.91 -23.87 -10.97
C VAL A 9 55.77 -23.41 -10.07
N GLY A 10 54.99 -22.42 -10.52
CA GLY A 10 53.66 -22.07 -10.00
C GLY A 10 52.98 -21.03 -10.89
N PRO A 11 51.63 -20.81 -10.89
CA PRO A 11 50.49 -21.60 -10.44
C PRO A 11 49.49 -21.84 -11.62
N ARG A 12 49.80 -22.73 -12.58
CA ARG A 12 48.88 -22.99 -13.72
C ARG A 12 47.62 -23.78 -13.32
N GLN A 13 47.69 -24.53 -12.23
CA GLN A 13 46.56 -25.33 -11.73
C GLN A 13 45.45 -24.45 -11.13
N ASP A 14 45.77 -23.33 -10.49
CA ASP A 14 44.78 -22.43 -9.88
C ASP A 14 43.88 -21.76 -10.94
N GLN A 15 44.45 -21.30 -12.06
CA GLN A 15 43.67 -20.66 -13.13
C GLN A 15 42.73 -21.64 -13.85
N SER A 16 43.15 -22.89 -14.01
CA SER A 16 42.34 -23.93 -14.64
C SER A 16 41.16 -24.34 -13.75
N GLN A 17 41.38 -24.42 -12.44
CA GLN A 17 40.31 -24.69 -11.47
C GLN A 17 39.33 -23.51 -11.37
N ARG A 18 39.82 -22.27 -11.33
CA ARG A 18 38.96 -21.07 -11.32
C ARG A 18 38.07 -20.97 -12.56
N ARG A 19 38.58 -21.30 -13.75
CA ARG A 19 37.79 -21.30 -15.00
C ARG A 19 36.69 -22.36 -14.99
N ARG A 20 36.97 -23.56 -14.47
CA ARG A 20 35.95 -24.63 -14.32
C ARG A 20 34.85 -24.20 -13.37
N VAL A 21 35.22 -23.75 -12.17
CA VAL A 21 34.27 -23.25 -11.17
C VAL A 21 33.41 -22.10 -11.71
N SER A 22 34.00 -21.16 -12.46
CA SER A 22 33.26 -20.07 -13.11
C SER A 22 32.28 -20.56 -14.19
N THR A 23 32.63 -21.63 -14.92
CA THR A 23 31.76 -22.20 -15.96
C THR A 23 30.59 -22.96 -15.32
N ASP A 24 30.87 -23.74 -14.28
CA ASP A 24 29.84 -24.49 -13.54
C ASP A 24 28.85 -23.53 -12.88
N GLN A 25 29.32 -22.41 -12.30
CA GLN A 25 28.46 -21.34 -11.77
C GLN A 25 27.56 -20.72 -12.84
N ARG A 26 28.08 -20.46 -14.05
CA ARG A 26 27.29 -19.92 -15.16
C ARG A 26 26.23 -20.90 -15.64
N ILE A 27 26.55 -22.19 -15.71
CA ILE A 27 25.60 -23.24 -16.10
C ILE A 27 24.48 -23.35 -15.06
N LEU A 28 24.81 -23.33 -13.77
CA LEU A 28 23.82 -23.37 -12.70
C LEU A 28 22.90 -22.14 -12.71
N ALA A 29 23.46 -20.95 -12.97
CA ALA A 29 22.67 -19.73 -13.12
C ALA A 29 21.71 -19.84 -14.32
N ALA A 30 22.21 -20.25 -15.49
CA ALA A 30 21.40 -20.43 -16.70
C ALA A 30 20.29 -21.49 -16.52
N ALA A 31 20.58 -22.58 -15.82
CA ALA A 31 19.57 -23.59 -15.48
C ALA A 31 18.47 -23.02 -14.58
N GLY A 32 18.83 -22.18 -13.60
CA GLY A 32 17.87 -21.48 -12.74
C GLY A 32 16.99 -20.48 -13.51
N GLU A 33 17.55 -19.78 -14.49
CA GLU A 33 16.81 -18.89 -15.39
C GLU A 33 15.81 -19.67 -16.25
N LEU A 34 16.25 -20.75 -16.88
CA LEU A 34 15.39 -21.63 -17.70
C LEU A 34 14.25 -22.23 -16.86
N GLN A 35 14.52 -22.65 -15.62
CA GLN A 35 13.49 -23.19 -14.74
C GLN A 35 12.42 -22.14 -14.40
N ARG A 36 12.80 -20.87 -14.21
CA ARG A 36 11.85 -19.78 -13.95
C ARG A 36 10.98 -19.53 -15.17
N GLU A 37 11.57 -19.46 -16.36
CA GLU A 37 10.83 -19.27 -17.62
C GLU A 37 9.78 -20.37 -17.82
N LEU A 38 10.17 -21.64 -17.70
CA LEU A 38 9.25 -22.77 -17.81
C LEU A 38 8.16 -22.77 -16.72
N THR A 39 8.47 -22.24 -15.52
CA THR A 39 7.46 -22.08 -14.46
C THR A 39 6.41 -21.05 -14.87
N TYR A 40 6.83 -19.91 -15.43
CA TYR A 40 5.90 -18.88 -15.88
C TYR A 40 5.07 -19.33 -17.09
N ASP A 41 5.67 -20.03 -18.04
CA ASP A 41 4.94 -20.61 -19.17
C ASP A 41 3.92 -21.65 -18.70
N GLY A 42 4.28 -22.46 -17.71
CA GLY A 42 3.35 -23.39 -17.04
C GLY A 42 2.17 -22.67 -16.40
N LEU A 43 2.42 -21.57 -15.68
CA LEU A 43 1.36 -20.73 -15.08
C LEU A 43 0.46 -20.12 -16.16
N ARG A 44 1.03 -19.57 -17.23
CA ARG A 44 0.28 -19.00 -18.36
C ARG A 44 -0.57 -20.07 -19.06
N ALA A 45 -0.03 -21.28 -19.25
CA ALA A 45 -0.77 -22.39 -19.82
C ALA A 45 -1.92 -22.85 -18.90
N ALA A 46 -1.73 -22.80 -17.58
CA ALA A 46 -2.80 -23.09 -16.62
C ALA A 46 -3.91 -22.02 -16.65
N GLU A 47 -3.54 -20.74 -16.74
CA GLU A 47 -4.49 -19.63 -16.89
C GLU A 47 -5.27 -19.71 -18.20
N ALA A 48 -4.61 -20.06 -19.31
CA ALA A 48 -5.27 -20.29 -20.60
C ALA A 48 -6.28 -21.45 -20.55
N LYS A 49 -6.04 -22.45 -19.68
CA LYS A 49 -7.02 -23.51 -19.36
C LYS A 49 -8.13 -23.06 -18.39
N GLY A 50 -8.13 -21.80 -17.99
CA GLY A 50 -9.10 -21.22 -17.06
C GLY A 50 -8.78 -21.44 -15.58
N SER A 51 -7.61 -21.99 -15.23
CA SER A 51 -7.22 -22.13 -13.83
C SER A 51 -6.97 -20.75 -13.23
N LYS A 52 -7.53 -20.48 -12.06
CA LYS A 52 -7.30 -19.23 -11.33
C LYS A 52 -6.30 -19.45 -10.21
N GLY A 53 -5.24 -18.66 -10.21
CA GLY A 53 -4.29 -18.57 -9.10
C GLY A 53 -4.85 -17.75 -7.92
N GLY A 54 -4.09 -17.72 -6.83
CA GLY A 54 -4.40 -16.91 -5.65
C GLY A 54 -5.25 -17.59 -4.58
N ARG A 55 -5.65 -16.81 -3.58
CA ARG A 55 -6.44 -17.30 -2.44
C ARG A 55 -7.90 -17.48 -2.85
N ARG A 56 -8.49 -18.59 -2.44
CA ARG A 56 -9.93 -18.84 -2.66
C ARG A 56 -10.77 -17.74 -2.00
N PRO A 57 -11.82 -17.24 -2.66
CA PRO A 57 -12.76 -16.28 -2.07
C PRO A 57 -13.33 -16.81 -0.74
N ALA A 58 -13.53 -15.91 0.22
CA ALA A 58 -14.06 -16.27 1.54
C ALA A 58 -15.54 -16.69 1.47
N ILE A 59 -16.30 -16.12 0.55
CA ILE A 59 -17.63 -16.60 0.17
C ILE A 59 -17.46 -17.37 -1.13
N PRO A 60 -17.75 -18.68 -1.17
CA PRO A 60 -17.60 -19.47 -2.37
C PRO A 60 -18.67 -19.09 -3.42
N ALA A 61 -18.37 -19.38 -4.69
CA ALA A 61 -19.16 -18.87 -5.82
C ALA A 61 -20.62 -19.36 -5.82
N ASP A 62 -20.85 -20.58 -5.34
CA ASP A 62 -22.17 -21.18 -5.13
C ASP A 62 -23.04 -20.36 -4.16
N LYS A 63 -22.43 -19.76 -3.14
CA LYS A 63 -23.13 -18.98 -2.09
C LYS A 63 -23.19 -17.48 -2.36
N THR A 64 -22.45 -16.99 -3.35
CA THR A 64 -22.40 -15.56 -3.65
C THR A 64 -23.74 -15.07 -4.20
N ALA A 65 -24.45 -15.92 -4.96
CA ALA A 65 -25.80 -15.61 -5.44
C ALA A 65 -26.78 -15.40 -4.28
N ASP A 66 -26.77 -16.30 -3.29
CA ASP A 66 -27.64 -16.22 -2.12
C ASP A 66 -27.39 -14.94 -1.31
N VAL A 67 -26.11 -14.59 -1.08
CA VAL A 67 -25.72 -13.35 -0.39
C VAL A 67 -26.22 -12.12 -1.14
N ARG A 68 -26.10 -12.12 -2.47
CA ARG A 68 -26.56 -11.00 -3.33
C ARG A 68 -28.07 -10.87 -3.32
N THR A 69 -28.80 -11.98 -3.46
CA THR A 69 -30.27 -12.01 -3.37
C THR A 69 -30.74 -11.48 -2.01
N ALA A 70 -30.18 -11.98 -0.93
CA ALA A 70 -30.56 -11.55 0.42
C ALA A 70 -30.22 -10.07 0.69
N TYR A 71 -29.14 -9.54 0.10
CA TYR A 71 -28.83 -8.12 0.18
C TYR A 71 -29.89 -7.25 -0.52
N LEU A 72 -30.34 -7.66 -1.71
CA LEU A 72 -31.43 -6.98 -2.44
C LEU A 72 -32.77 -7.07 -1.70
N GLU A 73 -32.97 -8.11 -0.89
CA GLU A 73 -34.10 -8.24 0.05
C GLU A 73 -33.94 -7.38 1.33
N ASN A 74 -32.98 -6.44 1.35
CA ASN A 74 -32.69 -5.53 2.46
C ASN A 74 -32.15 -6.22 3.72
N ARG A 75 -31.56 -7.42 3.63
CA ARG A 75 -30.81 -7.99 4.76
C ARG A 75 -29.53 -7.21 4.99
N SER A 76 -29.26 -6.90 6.26
CA SER A 76 -28.04 -6.17 6.62
C SER A 76 -26.77 -7.01 6.40
N ILE A 77 -25.68 -6.33 6.01
CA ILE A 77 -24.33 -6.92 5.87
C ILE A 77 -23.90 -7.66 7.16
N ALA A 78 -24.28 -7.14 8.33
CA ALA A 78 -23.92 -7.75 9.60
C ALA A 78 -24.73 -9.03 9.90
N ALA A 79 -25.95 -9.16 9.38
CA ALA A 79 -26.72 -10.40 9.46
C ALA A 79 -26.13 -11.45 8.51
N LEU A 80 -25.91 -11.09 7.25
CA LEU A 80 -25.30 -11.96 6.23
C LEU A 80 -23.94 -12.51 6.67
N ALA A 81 -23.09 -11.65 7.24
CA ALA A 81 -21.79 -12.07 7.78
C ALA A 81 -21.92 -13.15 8.86
N ARG A 82 -22.93 -13.05 9.74
CA ARG A 82 -23.16 -14.04 10.81
C ARG A 82 -23.73 -15.34 10.24
N ASP A 83 -24.72 -15.24 9.36
CA ASP A 83 -25.40 -16.40 8.75
C ASP A 83 -24.41 -17.26 7.95
N HIS A 84 -23.47 -16.63 7.24
CA HIS A 84 -22.45 -17.31 6.45
C HIS A 84 -21.12 -17.55 7.19
N GLY A 85 -20.99 -17.12 8.45
CA GLY A 85 -19.77 -17.29 9.25
C GLY A 85 -18.53 -16.57 8.69
N VAL A 86 -18.71 -15.46 7.97
CA VAL A 86 -17.65 -14.69 7.32
C VAL A 86 -17.52 -13.29 7.90
N SER A 87 -16.43 -12.60 7.59
CA SER A 87 -16.27 -11.20 8.01
C SER A 87 -17.23 -10.28 7.25
N ARG A 88 -17.58 -9.15 7.87
CA ARG A 88 -18.34 -8.08 7.20
C ARG A 88 -17.61 -7.53 5.97
N GLY A 89 -16.28 -7.49 6.02
CA GLY A 89 -15.44 -7.08 4.88
C GLY A 89 -15.58 -8.04 3.70
N ALA A 90 -15.55 -9.35 3.94
CA ALA A 90 -15.79 -10.36 2.90
C ALA A 90 -17.20 -10.25 2.30
N THR A 91 -18.20 -9.99 3.15
CA THR A 91 -19.57 -9.77 2.70
C THR A 91 -19.66 -8.53 1.80
N ARG A 92 -19.03 -7.41 2.18
CA ARG A 92 -18.94 -6.21 1.34
C ARG A 92 -18.27 -6.50 0.00
N THR A 93 -17.18 -7.25 -0.02
CA THR A 93 -16.51 -7.64 -1.28
C THR A 93 -17.45 -8.44 -2.20
N ALA A 94 -18.30 -9.31 -1.65
CA ALA A 94 -19.24 -10.10 -2.45
C ALA A 94 -20.40 -9.30 -3.07
N VAL A 95 -20.81 -8.21 -2.40
CA VAL A 95 -21.93 -7.34 -2.83
C VAL A 95 -21.46 -5.97 -3.35
N ALA A 96 -20.15 -5.76 -3.53
CA ALA A 96 -19.59 -4.45 -3.87
C ALA A 96 -20.24 -3.84 -5.11
N ASP A 97 -20.52 -4.66 -6.12
CA ASP A 97 -21.17 -4.26 -7.38
C ASP A 97 -22.62 -3.75 -7.20
N LEU A 98 -23.25 -4.06 -6.06
CA LEU A 98 -24.65 -3.71 -5.76
C LEU A 98 -24.78 -2.51 -4.83
N MET A 99 -23.67 -1.95 -4.35
CA MET A 99 -23.68 -0.85 -3.39
C MET A 99 -23.49 0.49 -4.11
N PRO A 100 -24.41 1.45 -3.92
CA PRO A 100 -24.45 2.70 -4.70
C PRO A 100 -23.29 3.67 -4.41
N ASP A 101 -22.57 3.50 -3.29
CA ASP A 101 -21.55 4.47 -2.84
C ASP A 101 -20.10 3.99 -3.07
N HIS A 102 -19.84 3.06 -4.01
CA HIS A 102 -18.50 2.45 -4.18
C HIS A 102 -18.00 2.44 -5.62
N THR A 103 -18.62 3.18 -6.52
CA THR A 103 -17.88 3.59 -7.71
C THR A 103 -16.65 4.32 -7.20
N ALA A 104 -15.50 3.66 -7.28
CA ALA A 104 -14.20 4.30 -7.27
C ALA A 104 -14.14 5.15 -8.53
N THR A 105 -14.92 6.23 -8.53
CA THR A 105 -14.73 7.33 -9.42
C THR A 105 -13.65 8.17 -8.73
N GLU A 106 -12.42 8.05 -9.23
CA GLU A 106 -11.65 9.26 -9.45
C GLU A 106 -12.40 10.11 -10.48
N GLU A 107 -13.57 10.66 -10.11
CA GLU A 107 -14.12 11.85 -10.72
C GLU A 107 -14.01 12.94 -9.66
N ASP A 108 -13.05 13.80 -9.95
CA ASP A 108 -13.02 15.20 -9.61
C ASP A 108 -14.41 15.84 -9.83
N ALA A 109 -15.24 15.80 -8.79
CA ALA A 109 -16.40 16.66 -8.66
C ALA A 109 -16.48 17.12 -7.19
N PRO A 110 -16.28 18.41 -6.90
CA PRO A 110 -16.33 18.89 -5.52
C PRO A 110 -17.76 18.74 -5.01
N ALA A 111 -17.91 17.91 -3.98
CA ALA A 111 -19.16 17.81 -3.24
C ALA A 111 -19.55 19.21 -2.74
N PRO A 112 -20.82 19.65 -2.86
CA PRO A 112 -21.28 20.82 -2.13
C PRO A 112 -21.24 20.48 -0.64
N GLU A 113 -20.13 20.86 0.01
CA GLU A 113 -19.96 20.71 1.44
C GLU A 113 -21.00 21.58 2.15
N LEU A 114 -22.02 20.92 2.69
CA LEU A 114 -22.93 21.52 3.65
C LEU A 114 -22.07 22.00 4.84
N PRO A 115 -22.07 23.30 5.16
CA PRO A 115 -21.18 23.84 6.17
C PRO A 115 -21.52 23.26 7.54
N VAL A 116 -20.66 22.37 8.04
CA VAL A 116 -20.70 21.90 9.42
C VAL A 116 -20.15 23.02 10.30
N THR A 117 -21.01 23.68 11.05
CA THR A 117 -20.62 24.73 12.01
C THR A 117 -19.86 24.10 13.18
N LEU A 118 -18.54 24.08 13.12
CA LEU A 118 -17.69 23.76 14.27
C LEU A 118 -17.53 25.02 15.13
N GLY A 119 -18.28 25.10 16.24
CA GLY A 119 -18.08 26.15 17.24
C GLY A 119 -16.72 25.99 17.92
N MET A 120 -15.71 26.75 17.49
CA MET A 120 -14.37 26.72 18.08
C MET A 120 -14.33 27.59 19.35
N PRO A 121 -14.08 27.01 20.54
CA PRO A 121 -14.03 27.80 21.77
C PRO A 121 -12.80 28.72 21.81
N GLY A 122 -13.02 29.92 22.37
CA GLY A 122 -12.26 31.17 22.14
C GLY A 122 -10.73 31.15 22.23
N LYS A 123 -10.10 30.16 22.87
CA LYS A 123 -8.63 30.10 22.94
C LYS A 123 -7.99 29.88 21.57
N VAL A 124 -8.62 29.11 20.67
CA VAL A 124 -8.08 28.89 19.33
C VAL A 124 -8.28 30.11 18.42
N ALA A 125 -9.38 30.85 18.62
CA ALA A 125 -9.63 32.10 17.91
C ALA A 125 -8.60 33.19 18.27
N ASP A 126 -8.23 33.30 19.55
CA ASP A 126 -7.24 34.28 20.01
C ASP A 126 -5.83 34.00 19.44
N PHE A 127 -5.46 32.73 19.33
CA PHE A 127 -4.19 32.35 18.69
C PHE A 127 -4.16 32.68 17.20
N LEU A 128 -5.28 32.58 16.48
CA LEU A 128 -5.33 32.92 15.05
C LEU A 128 -5.34 34.44 14.80
N ARG A 129 -5.79 35.26 15.77
CA ARG A 129 -5.70 36.74 15.70
C ARG A 129 -4.29 37.29 15.93
N LEU A 130 -3.44 36.55 16.65
CA LEU A 130 -2.06 36.93 16.97
C LEU A 130 -1.08 36.64 15.83
N ILE A 131 -1.46 35.80 14.87
CA ILE A 131 -0.65 35.47 13.70
C ILE A 131 -1.07 36.42 12.58
N ASP A 132 -0.12 37.01 11.86
CA ASP A 132 -0.44 37.96 10.79
C ASP A 132 -0.85 37.18 9.53
N LEU A 133 -2.11 36.70 9.52
CA LEU A 133 -2.70 36.00 8.38
C LEU A 133 -3.09 36.98 7.26
N GLU A 134 -2.94 36.52 6.03
CA GLU A 134 -3.35 37.26 4.83
C GLU A 134 -4.87 37.55 4.85
N PRO A 135 -5.33 38.66 4.26
CA PRO A 135 -6.75 39.07 4.31
C PRO A 135 -7.72 38.00 3.80
N ALA A 136 -7.30 37.21 2.80
CA ALA A 136 -8.08 36.11 2.25
C ALA A 136 -8.25 34.96 3.26
N GLU A 137 -7.25 34.73 4.11
CA GLU A 137 -7.27 33.69 5.14
C GLU A 137 -8.07 34.13 6.37
N ARG A 138 -8.05 35.43 6.69
CA ARG A 138 -8.96 36.03 7.70
C ARG A 138 -10.43 35.92 7.28
N ALA A 139 -10.74 36.25 6.02
CA ALA A 139 -12.09 36.11 5.48
C ALA A 139 -12.59 34.65 5.51
N ALA A 140 -11.73 33.69 5.16
CA ALA A 140 -12.06 32.27 5.24
C ALA A 140 -12.40 31.83 6.67
N LEU A 141 -11.69 32.36 7.67
CA LEU A 141 -11.91 32.05 9.08
C LEU A 141 -13.20 32.69 9.63
N ASP A 142 -13.51 33.93 9.24
CA ASP A 142 -14.77 34.61 9.59
C ASP A 142 -16.00 33.91 8.98
N HIS A 143 -15.81 33.20 7.86
CA HIS A 143 -16.83 32.34 7.24
C HIS A 143 -16.85 30.90 7.78
N GLY A 144 -16.06 30.59 8.82
CA GLY A 144 -16.03 29.28 9.46
C GLY A 144 -15.42 28.17 8.61
N VAL A 145 -14.71 28.51 7.53
CA VAL A 145 -14.05 27.56 6.63
C VAL A 145 -12.68 27.21 7.22
N PRO A 146 -12.36 25.93 7.47
CA PRO A 146 -11.01 25.56 7.86
C PRO A 146 -10.09 25.77 6.65
N ALA A 147 -9.22 26.77 6.72
CA ALA A 147 -8.10 26.87 5.79
C ALA A 147 -7.13 25.70 6.08
N VAL A 148 -7.40 24.54 5.47
CA VAL A 148 -6.59 23.31 5.55
C VAL A 148 -5.06 23.58 5.42
N PRO A 149 -4.57 24.49 4.57
CA PRO A 149 -3.13 24.83 4.57
C PRO A 149 -2.66 25.52 5.87
N ALA A 150 -3.46 26.41 6.46
CA ALA A 150 -3.13 27.10 7.70
C ALA A 150 -3.10 26.13 8.90
N GLN A 151 -3.99 25.15 8.93
CA GLN A 151 -4.08 24.15 10.00
C GLN A 151 -2.90 23.17 9.97
N ARG A 152 -2.45 22.76 8.77
CA ARG A 152 -1.24 21.93 8.60
C ARG A 152 0.02 22.68 9.01
N LYS A 153 0.11 23.98 8.70
CA LYS A 153 1.25 24.82 9.09
C LYS A 153 1.29 25.03 10.61
N ALA A 154 0.15 25.33 11.23
CA ALA A 154 0.04 25.48 12.70
C ALA A 154 0.40 24.19 13.45
N ARG A 155 -0.05 23.02 12.95
CA ARG A 155 0.29 21.72 13.54
C ARG A 155 1.79 21.44 13.46
N ARG A 156 2.43 21.71 12.31
CA ARG A 156 3.87 21.49 12.12
C ARG A 156 4.72 22.41 13.00
N GLU A 157 4.32 23.66 13.16
CA GLU A 157 5.03 24.59 14.06
C GLU A 157 4.89 24.22 15.54
N TYR A 158 3.72 23.74 15.96
CA TYR A 158 3.53 23.23 17.32
C TYR A 158 4.41 22.01 17.59
N GLU A 159 4.42 21.02 16.68
CA GLU A 159 5.26 19.83 16.77
C GLU A 159 6.77 20.20 16.81
N THR A 160 7.18 21.20 16.01
CA THR A 160 8.58 21.67 15.99
C THR A 160 8.98 22.33 17.32
N ARG A 161 8.12 23.17 17.90
CA ARG A 161 8.41 23.86 19.17
C ARG A 161 8.38 22.92 20.39
N VAL A 162 7.48 21.93 20.39
CA VAL A 162 7.43 20.90 21.44
C VAL A 162 8.66 20.00 21.39
N GLY A 163 9.14 19.65 20.19
CA GLY A 163 10.36 18.86 20.02
C GLY A 163 11.64 19.54 20.55
N THR A 164 11.69 20.88 20.56
CA THR A 164 12.84 21.65 21.07
C THR A 164 12.80 21.90 22.58
N LEU A 165 11.71 21.57 23.26
CA LEU A 165 11.49 21.83 24.69
C LEU A 165 11.70 20.58 25.56
N VAL A 166 12.03 19.43 24.96
CA VAL A 166 12.41 18.21 25.68
C VAL A 166 13.95 18.13 25.72
N PRO A 167 14.61 18.38 26.87
CA PRO A 167 16.03 18.10 26.98
C PRO A 167 16.28 16.58 26.85
N PRO A 168 17.36 16.14 26.18
CA PRO A 168 17.78 14.75 26.29
C PRO A 168 18.12 14.49 27.76
N GLY A 169 17.32 13.63 28.42
CA GLY A 169 17.55 13.25 29.80
C GLY A 169 18.88 12.48 29.96
N PRO A 170 19.52 12.55 31.15
CA PRO A 170 20.78 11.86 31.45
C PRO A 170 20.66 10.34 31.49
#